data_AF-A0A840YTN8-F1
#
_entry.id   AF-A0A840YTN8-F1
#
_cell.length_a   1.000
_cell.length_b   1.000
_cell.length_c   1.000
_cell.angle_alpha   90.00
_cell.angle_beta   90.00
_cell.angle_gamma   90.00
#
_symmetry.space_group_name_H-M   'P 1'
#
loop_
_entity.id
_entity.type
_entity.pdbx_description
1 polymer ?
#
loop_
_entity_poly.entity_id
_entity_poly.type
_entity_poly.pdbx_seq_one_letter_code
_entity_poly.pdbx_strand_id
1 'polypeptide(L)'
;MGGTEPQQIGKNVLSLAILLTHRIRMPIRPENRWLFPIDWQQLSDSIRFKRAGARCEQCARPHLRHVAHLGDGRWWDAASACWRSDRGKRIAIKGGFTLASVRTTYVVLACAHLDHDPGNNALSNLRALCQRCHMIHDAAEHRWQRWWNAFRLRALRDLYEDPRITRERITAL
;
A
#
# COMPACT_ATOMS: atom_id res chain seq x y z
N MET A 1 -26.95 37.68 41.71
CA MET A 1 -26.37 36.34 41.49
C MET A 1 -27.56 35.43 41.23
N GLY A 2 -27.99 35.16 40.00
CA GLY A 2 -27.23 34.60 38.89
C GLY A 2 -27.80 33.19 38.65
N GLY A 3 -28.93 33.10 37.95
CA GLY A 3 -29.61 31.84 37.62
C GLY A 3 -30.11 31.90 36.19
N THR A 4 -29.29 31.38 35.27
CA THR A 4 -29.45 31.41 33.81
C THR A 4 -30.37 30.30 33.30
N GLU A 5 -31.31 30.69 32.43
CA GLU A 5 -32.12 29.83 31.55
C GLU A 5 -31.29 28.79 30.77
N PRO A 6 -31.81 27.56 30.55
CA PRO A 6 -31.24 26.65 29.57
C PRO A 6 -31.80 26.94 28.17
N GLN A 7 -30.97 27.51 27.31
CA GLN A 7 -31.24 27.66 25.89
C GLN A 7 -31.09 26.33 25.14
N GLN A 8 -32.03 26.11 24.23
CA GLN A 8 -32.20 24.99 23.33
C GLN A 8 -31.17 25.05 22.19
N ILE A 9 -30.38 23.98 21.97
CA ILE A 9 -29.49 23.86 20.81
C ILE A 9 -29.91 22.65 19.97
N GLY A 10 -30.46 22.95 18.80
CA GLY A 10 -30.90 21.98 17.81
C GLY A 10 -29.74 21.15 17.26
N LYS A 11 -29.91 19.83 17.27
CA LYS A 11 -29.03 18.89 16.56
C LYS A 11 -29.60 18.66 15.16
N ASN A 12 -29.25 19.55 14.23
CA ASN A 12 -29.47 19.32 12.81
C ASN A 12 -28.26 18.56 12.26
N VAL A 13 -28.34 17.23 12.20
CA VAL A 13 -27.35 16.43 11.45
C VAL A 13 -28.05 15.28 10.74
N LEU A 14 -28.54 15.54 9.53
CA LEU A 14 -28.75 14.53 8.50
C LEU A 14 -28.23 15.11 7.19
N SER A 15 -26.90 15.15 7.06
CA SER A 15 -26.26 15.33 5.76
C SER A 15 -26.41 14.01 4.98
N LEU A 16 -27.50 13.94 4.23
CA LEU A 16 -27.72 12.94 3.19
C LEU A 16 -26.85 13.32 1.99
N ALA A 17 -25.56 13.00 2.06
CA ALA A 17 -24.65 13.07 0.93
C ALA A 17 -24.08 11.67 0.65
N ILE A 18 -24.96 10.76 0.22
CA ILE A 18 -24.55 9.53 -0.46
C ILE A 18 -24.13 9.95 -1.87
N LEU A 19 -22.97 10.59 -1.97
CA LEU A 19 -22.19 10.51 -3.20
C LEU A 19 -21.60 9.10 -3.21
N LEU A 20 -22.09 8.26 -4.13
CA LEU A 20 -21.47 7.00 -4.57
C LEU A 20 -20.08 7.30 -5.16
N THR A 21 -19.20 7.84 -4.34
CA THR A 21 -17.77 7.71 -4.54
C THR A 21 -17.48 6.30 -4.10
N HIS A 22 -17.40 5.41 -5.08
CA HIS A 22 -16.74 4.13 -4.95
C HIS A 22 -15.27 4.42 -4.62
N ARG A 23 -15.02 4.81 -3.36
CA ARG A 23 -13.75 5.25 -2.83
C ARG A 23 -12.93 3.98 -2.73
N ILE A 24 -12.26 3.66 -3.82
CA ILE A 24 -11.18 2.69 -3.80
C ILE A 24 -10.23 3.15 -2.69
N ARG A 25 -10.22 2.42 -1.58
CA ARG A 25 -9.65 2.86 -0.30
C ARG A 25 -8.13 2.64 -0.25
N MET A 26 -7.48 2.72 -1.40
CA MET A 26 -6.06 2.50 -1.63
C MET A 26 -5.50 3.64 -2.46
N PRO A 27 -4.26 4.09 -2.24
CA PRO A 27 -3.62 5.09 -3.09
C PRO A 27 -3.32 4.46 -4.46
N ILE A 28 -4.32 4.47 -5.34
CA ILE A 28 -4.20 4.13 -6.76
C ILE A 28 -3.93 5.44 -7.49
N ARG A 29 -2.92 5.44 -8.37
CA ARG A 29 -2.67 6.59 -9.25
C ARG A 29 -3.94 6.91 -10.04
N PRO A 30 -4.37 8.18 -10.15
CA PRO A 30 -5.60 8.53 -10.87
C PRO A 30 -5.65 7.93 -12.28
N GLU A 31 -4.51 7.92 -12.97
CA GLU A 31 -4.33 7.35 -14.31
C GLU A 31 -4.41 5.81 -14.39
N ASN A 32 -4.46 5.09 -13.27
CA ASN A 32 -4.60 3.64 -13.27
C ASN A 32 -6.00 3.19 -12.86
N ARG A 33 -6.87 4.11 -12.41
CA ARG A 33 -8.13 3.76 -11.75
C ARG A 33 -9.05 2.89 -12.60
N TRP A 34 -9.06 3.10 -13.91
CA TRP A 34 -9.89 2.34 -14.86
C TRP A 34 -9.39 0.92 -15.15
N LEU A 35 -8.15 0.59 -14.79
CA LEU A 35 -7.59 -0.76 -14.93
C LEU A 35 -8.09 -1.71 -13.84
N PHE A 36 -8.65 -1.15 -12.76
CA PHE A 36 -9.25 -1.92 -11.67
C PHE A 36 -10.73 -2.16 -11.96
N PRO A 37 -11.24 -3.38 -11.71
CA PRO A 37 -12.65 -3.66 -11.89
C PRO A 37 -13.48 -2.85 -10.89
N ILE A 38 -14.76 -2.64 -11.21
CA ILE A 38 -15.65 -1.88 -10.32
C ILE A 38 -15.67 -2.53 -8.93
N ASP A 39 -15.71 -3.84 -8.81
CA ASP A 39 -15.74 -4.58 -7.54
C ASP A 39 -14.36 -4.81 -6.90
N TRP A 40 -13.35 -3.99 -7.21
CA TRP A 40 -11.98 -4.15 -6.69
C TRP A 40 -11.91 -4.30 -5.16
N GLN A 41 -12.73 -3.57 -4.41
CA GLN A 41 -12.74 -3.67 -2.95
C GLN A 41 -13.11 -5.09 -2.49
N GLN A 42 -14.17 -5.66 -3.08
CA GLN A 42 -14.63 -7.02 -2.80
C GLN A 42 -13.59 -8.06 -3.23
N LEU A 43 -12.99 -7.88 -4.43
CA LEU A 43 -11.93 -8.75 -4.93
C LEU A 43 -10.73 -8.74 -3.98
N SER A 44 -10.21 -7.56 -3.63
CA SER A 44 -9.10 -7.38 -2.70
C SER A 44 -9.38 -7.98 -1.32
N ASP A 45 -10.61 -7.82 -0.80
CA ASP A 45 -11.00 -8.39 0.49
C ASP A 45 -11.10 -9.93 0.42
N SER A 46 -11.57 -10.47 -0.71
CA SER A 46 -11.58 -11.91 -0.93
C SER A 46 -10.17 -12.51 -0.92
N ILE A 47 -9.18 -11.81 -1.50
CA ILE A 47 -7.79 -12.23 -1.49
C ILE A 47 -7.19 -12.11 -0.09
N ARG A 48 -7.32 -10.94 0.56
CA ARG A 48 -6.64 -10.64 1.83
C ARG A 48 -7.24 -11.35 3.04
N PHE A 49 -8.56 -11.48 3.09
CA PHE A 49 -9.25 -11.89 4.31
C PHE A 49 -9.91 -13.25 4.19
N LYS A 50 -10.43 -13.60 3.01
CA LYS A 50 -11.03 -14.93 2.78
C LYS A 50 -9.94 -15.95 2.43
N ARG A 51 -9.26 -15.79 1.30
CA ARG A 51 -8.24 -16.73 0.81
C ARG A 51 -7.03 -16.79 1.74
N ALA A 52 -6.46 -15.63 2.06
CA ALA A 52 -5.26 -15.56 2.87
C ALA A 52 -5.51 -15.62 4.39
N GLY A 53 -6.77 -15.68 4.84
CA GLY A 53 -7.12 -15.76 6.26
C GLY A 53 -6.57 -14.61 7.10
N ALA A 54 -6.54 -13.39 6.54
CA ALA A 54 -5.94 -12.20 7.16
C ALA A 54 -4.46 -12.37 7.54
N ARG A 55 -3.71 -13.14 6.76
CA ARG A 55 -2.25 -13.33 6.90
C ARG A 55 -1.55 -13.05 5.58
N CYS A 56 -0.32 -12.55 5.67
CA CYS A 56 0.53 -12.42 4.48
C CYS A 56 0.80 -13.81 3.87
N GLU A 57 0.51 -13.99 2.59
CA GLU A 57 0.72 -15.27 1.88
C GLU A 57 2.21 -15.60 1.71
N GLN A 58 3.11 -14.62 1.88
CA GLN A 58 4.56 -14.84 1.80
C GLN A 58 5.21 -15.16 3.15
N CYS A 59 4.83 -14.46 4.22
CA CYS A 59 5.54 -14.51 5.50
C CYS A 59 4.67 -14.84 6.71
N ALA A 60 3.37 -15.07 6.51
CA ALA A 60 2.36 -15.40 7.51
C ALA A 60 2.08 -14.33 8.59
N ARG A 61 2.67 -13.12 8.48
CA ARG A 61 2.38 -12.01 9.41
C ARG A 61 0.88 -11.67 9.40
N PRO A 62 0.24 -11.58 10.57
CA PRO A 62 -1.20 -11.32 10.67
C PRO A 62 -1.54 -9.85 10.41
N HIS A 63 -2.70 -9.60 9.81
CA HIS A 63 -3.23 -8.25 9.55
C HIS A 63 -3.66 -7.54 10.84
N LEU A 64 -3.44 -6.23 10.93
CA LEU A 64 -3.82 -5.34 12.04
C LEU A 64 -3.25 -5.78 13.40
N ARG A 65 -2.02 -6.30 13.39
CA ARG A 65 -1.29 -6.70 14.59
C ARG A 65 0.08 -6.05 14.63
N HIS A 66 0.53 -5.74 15.83
CA HIS A 66 1.92 -5.41 16.09
C HIS A 66 2.74 -6.69 16.14
N VAL A 67 3.83 -6.72 15.38
CA VAL A 67 4.75 -7.86 15.30
C VAL A 67 6.15 -7.42 15.66
N ALA A 68 6.78 -8.13 16.60
CA ALA A 68 8.19 -8.00 16.92
C ALA A 68 9.04 -8.73 15.85
N HIS A 69 10.11 -8.08 15.39
CA HIS A 69 11.00 -8.62 14.35
C HIS A 69 12.43 -8.12 14.48
N LEU A 70 13.36 -8.86 13.87
CA LEU A 70 14.80 -8.57 13.92
C LEU A 70 15.29 -7.64 12.81
N GLY A 71 14.38 -7.20 11.92
CA GLY A 71 14.68 -6.26 10.84
C GLY A 71 15.08 -6.94 9.52
N ASP A 72 15.72 -8.10 9.60
CA ASP A 72 16.06 -8.94 8.43
C ASP A 72 14.83 -9.66 7.82
N GLY A 73 13.72 -9.71 8.55
CA GLY A 73 12.48 -10.37 8.14
C GLY A 73 11.99 -11.39 9.14
N ARG A 74 12.89 -11.96 9.95
CA ARG A 74 12.53 -12.87 11.03
C ARG A 74 11.64 -12.18 12.04
N TRP A 75 10.59 -12.85 12.46
CA TRP A 75 9.56 -12.27 13.32
C TRP A 75 8.98 -13.26 14.31
N TRP A 76 8.51 -12.75 15.45
CA TRP A 76 7.90 -13.55 16.51
C TRP A 76 6.40 -13.72 16.27
N ASP A 77 5.97 -14.98 16.08
CA ASP A 77 4.56 -15.34 16.04
C ASP A 77 4.06 -15.64 17.44
N ALA A 78 3.39 -14.65 18.03
CA ALA A 78 2.83 -14.75 19.38
C ALA A 78 1.77 -15.86 19.50
N ALA A 79 1.00 -16.14 18.44
CA ALA A 79 -0.07 -17.14 18.49
C ALA A 79 0.49 -18.57 18.53
N SER A 80 1.62 -18.81 17.86
CA SER A 80 2.29 -20.12 17.83
C SER A 80 3.51 -20.18 18.75
N ALA A 81 3.76 -19.14 19.55
CA ALA A 81 4.92 -18.98 20.41
C ALA A 81 6.24 -19.41 19.73
N CYS A 82 6.50 -18.93 18.52
CA CYS A 82 7.70 -19.29 17.77
C CYS A 82 8.24 -18.18 16.88
N TRP A 83 9.53 -18.28 16.56
CA TRP A 83 10.14 -17.45 15.53
C TRP A 83 9.82 -17.99 14.14
N ARG A 84 9.58 -17.08 13.20
CA ARG A 84 9.41 -17.38 11.79
C ARG A 84 10.47 -16.67 10.96
N SER A 85 10.86 -17.30 9.86
CA SER A 85 11.71 -16.73 8.82
C SER A 85 11.01 -15.60 8.07
N ASP A 86 11.75 -14.92 7.20
CA ASP A 86 11.24 -13.94 6.25
C ASP A 86 10.18 -14.52 5.28
N ARG A 87 10.16 -15.85 5.09
CA ARG A 87 9.14 -16.60 4.34
C ARG A 87 8.14 -17.35 5.20
N GLY A 88 8.04 -17.02 6.49
CA GLY A 88 7.02 -17.57 7.39
C GLY A 88 7.27 -19.00 7.91
N LYS A 89 8.34 -19.68 7.47
CA LYS A 89 8.73 -20.99 8.04
C LYS A 89 9.14 -20.85 9.50
N ARG A 90 8.71 -21.76 10.38
CA ARG A 90 9.15 -21.81 11.79
C ARG A 90 10.66 -22.05 11.86
N ILE A 91 11.34 -21.31 12.73
CA ILE A 91 12.78 -21.41 12.94
C ILE A 91 13.12 -21.32 14.42
N ALA A 92 14.28 -21.85 14.79
CA ALA A 92 14.94 -21.55 16.06
C ALA A 92 15.98 -20.44 15.83
N ILE A 93 16.08 -19.48 16.75
CA ILE A 93 17.14 -18.46 16.70
C ILE A 93 18.37 -19.02 17.40
N LYS A 94 19.38 -19.42 16.62
CA LYS A 94 20.68 -19.85 17.14
C LYS A 94 21.55 -18.62 17.45
N GLY A 95 22.31 -18.66 18.54
CA GLY A 95 23.22 -17.57 18.93
C GLY A 95 22.55 -16.37 19.62
N GLY A 96 21.25 -16.46 19.92
CA GLY A 96 20.50 -15.37 20.54
C GLY A 96 20.35 -14.15 19.62
N PHE A 97 19.84 -13.06 20.20
CA PHE A 97 19.80 -11.74 19.58
C PHE A 97 19.81 -10.69 20.69
N THR A 98 20.31 -9.49 20.38
CA THR A 98 20.25 -8.38 21.34
C THR A 98 18.83 -7.84 21.41
N LEU A 99 18.26 -7.72 22.60
CA LEU A 99 16.89 -7.20 22.76
C LEU A 99 16.71 -5.81 22.13
N ALA A 100 17.73 -4.96 22.20
CA ALA A 100 17.76 -3.64 21.56
C ALA A 100 17.63 -3.66 20.03
N SER A 101 17.90 -4.80 19.37
CA SER A 101 17.72 -4.97 17.92
C SER A 101 16.28 -5.27 17.52
N VAL A 102 15.43 -5.65 18.48
CA VAL A 102 14.03 -5.99 18.22
C VAL A 102 13.24 -4.72 17.95
N ARG A 103 12.57 -4.73 16.80
CA ARG A 103 11.67 -3.65 16.38
C ARG A 103 10.25 -4.18 16.30
N THR A 104 9.28 -3.28 16.46
CA THR A 104 7.87 -3.61 16.34
C THR A 104 7.27 -2.86 15.15
N THR A 105 6.51 -3.56 14.31
CA THR A 105 5.78 -2.96 13.19
C THR A 105 4.30 -3.30 13.27
N TYR A 106 3.45 -2.31 13.01
CA TYR A 106 2.02 -2.53 12.79
C TYR A 106 1.77 -3.06 11.36
N VAL A 107 1.24 -4.28 11.26
CA VAL A 107 1.13 -4.97 9.98
C VAL A 107 -0.19 -4.64 9.29
N VAL A 108 -0.09 -4.17 8.04
CA VAL A 108 -1.21 -3.95 7.13
C VAL A 108 -0.99 -4.78 5.87
N LEU A 109 -2.05 -5.44 5.39
CA LEU A 109 -2.01 -6.25 4.17
C LEU A 109 -2.59 -5.44 3.00
N ALA A 110 -1.90 -5.52 1.87
CA ALA A 110 -2.35 -5.05 0.56
C ALA A 110 -2.55 -6.25 -0.37
N CYS A 111 -3.41 -6.06 -1.38
CA CYS A 111 -3.52 -6.97 -2.51
C CYS A 111 -2.52 -6.47 -3.58
N ALA A 112 -1.64 -7.36 -4.03
CA ALA A 112 -0.56 -7.06 -4.97
C ALA A 112 -0.72 -7.89 -6.24
N HIS A 113 -0.53 -7.25 -7.40
CA HIS A 113 -0.39 -7.91 -8.70
C HIS A 113 1.01 -8.52 -8.83
N LEU A 114 1.11 -9.79 -9.18
CA LEU A 114 2.38 -10.52 -9.24
C LEU A 114 3.24 -10.11 -10.44
N ASP A 115 2.60 -9.69 -11.52
CA ASP A 115 3.22 -9.21 -12.76
C ASP A 115 3.41 -7.69 -12.82
N HIS A 116 3.03 -6.97 -11.75
CA HIS A 116 3.00 -5.51 -11.68
C HIS A 116 2.06 -4.82 -12.69
N ASP A 117 1.21 -5.57 -13.40
CA ASP A 117 0.17 -5.01 -14.28
C ASP A 117 -1.15 -4.84 -13.51
N PRO A 118 -1.57 -3.60 -13.19
CA PRO A 118 -2.84 -3.34 -12.51
C PRO A 118 -4.08 -3.79 -13.30
N GLY A 119 -3.96 -4.03 -14.62
CA GLY A 119 -5.03 -4.56 -15.47
C GLY A 119 -5.26 -6.06 -15.31
N ASN A 120 -4.25 -6.82 -14.87
CA ASN A 120 -4.36 -8.28 -14.74
C ASN A 120 -4.94 -8.70 -13.37
N ASN A 121 -6.28 -8.68 -13.29
CA ASN A 121 -7.01 -8.94 -12.04
C ASN A 121 -7.36 -10.43 -11.82
N ALA A 122 -6.71 -11.36 -12.54
CA ALA A 122 -6.92 -12.78 -12.35
C ALA A 122 -6.56 -13.20 -10.91
N LEU A 123 -7.37 -14.07 -10.29
CA LEU A 123 -7.16 -14.51 -8.90
C LEU A 123 -5.77 -15.12 -8.67
N SER A 124 -5.23 -15.82 -9.67
CA SER A 124 -3.88 -16.39 -9.67
C SER A 124 -2.77 -15.34 -9.72
N ASN A 125 -3.04 -14.16 -10.28
CA ASN A 125 -2.09 -13.04 -10.36
C ASN A 125 -2.14 -12.13 -9.13
N LEU A 126 -3.12 -12.31 -8.25
CA LEU A 126 -3.25 -11.49 -7.04
C LEU A 126 -2.67 -12.20 -5.82
N ARG A 127 -2.06 -11.45 -4.91
CA ARG A 127 -1.50 -11.97 -3.65
C ARG A 127 -1.69 -11.01 -2.48
N ALA A 128 -2.02 -11.53 -1.31
CA ALA A 128 -2.10 -10.77 -0.06
C ALA A 128 -0.70 -10.63 0.56
N LEU A 129 -0.14 -9.43 0.54
CA LEU A 129 1.21 -9.15 1.04
C LEU A 129 1.18 -8.11 2.16
N CYS A 130 2.01 -8.30 3.19
CA CYS A 130 2.28 -7.26 4.19
C CYS A 130 3.20 -6.18 3.63
N GLN A 131 3.26 -5.00 4.27
CA GLN A 131 4.06 -3.87 3.79
C GLN A 131 5.50 -4.26 3.42
N ARG A 132 6.18 -5.06 4.26
CA ARG A 132 7.54 -5.54 3.98
C ARG A 132 7.62 -6.37 2.71
N CYS A 133 6.78 -7.41 2.59
CA CYS A 133 6.86 -8.33 1.44
C CYS A 133 6.42 -7.63 0.16
N HIS A 134 5.46 -6.72 0.25
CA HIS A 134 5.00 -5.90 -0.86
C HIS A 134 6.12 -4.98 -1.37
N MET A 135 6.79 -4.24 -0.48
CA MET A 135 7.92 -3.38 -0.86
C MET A 135 9.08 -4.15 -1.50
N ILE A 136 9.34 -5.38 -1.06
CA ILE A 136 10.38 -6.24 -1.65
C ILE A 136 9.95 -6.69 -3.06
N HIS A 137 8.70 -7.12 -3.22
CA HIS A 137 8.13 -7.51 -4.52
C HIS A 137 8.24 -6.37 -5.53
N ASP A 138 7.85 -5.15 -5.14
CA ASP A 138 7.83 -4.00 -6.03
C ASP A 138 9.19 -3.30 -6.20
N ALA A 139 10.26 -3.76 -5.52
CA ALA A 139 11.52 -3.00 -5.46
C ALA A 139 12.16 -2.77 -6.83
N ALA A 140 12.12 -3.79 -7.71
CA ALA A 140 12.66 -3.69 -9.06
C ALA A 140 11.83 -2.74 -9.93
N GLU A 141 10.51 -2.92 -9.93
CA GLU A 141 9.57 -2.07 -10.66
C GLU A 141 9.65 -0.60 -10.20
N HIS A 142 9.71 -0.36 -8.90
CA HIS A 142 9.92 1.00 -8.36
C HIS A 142 11.26 1.61 -8.74
N ARG A 143 12.33 0.81 -8.94
CA ARG A 143 13.60 1.34 -9.49
C ARG A 143 13.43 1.71 -10.96
N TRP A 144 12.80 0.84 -11.75
CA TRP A 144 12.53 1.08 -13.16
C TRP A 144 11.66 2.33 -13.37
N GLN A 145 10.52 2.45 -12.68
CA GLN A 145 9.64 3.61 -12.78
C GLN A 145 10.31 4.91 -12.37
N ARG A 146 11.12 4.90 -11.31
CA ARG A 146 11.89 6.08 -10.90
C ARG A 146 12.87 6.52 -11.97
N TRP A 147 13.58 5.56 -12.56
CA TRP A 147 14.48 5.82 -13.68
C TRP A 147 13.71 6.36 -14.89
N TRP A 148 12.66 5.66 -15.33
CA TRP A 148 11.86 6.03 -16.50
C TRP A 148 11.24 7.43 -16.36
N ASN A 149 10.69 7.75 -15.19
CA ASN A 149 10.11 9.07 -14.94
C ASN A 149 11.14 10.19 -15.03
N ALA A 150 12.37 9.96 -14.58
CA ALA A 150 13.45 10.92 -14.68
C ALA A 150 14.06 10.98 -16.10
N PHE A 151 14.09 9.85 -16.81
CA PHE A 151 14.59 9.75 -18.17
C PHE A 151 13.65 10.43 -19.18
N ARG A 152 12.35 10.08 -19.17
CA ARG A 152 11.37 10.61 -20.14
C ARG A 152 11.30 12.13 -20.17
N LEU A 153 11.43 12.78 -19.00
CA LEU A 153 11.40 14.24 -18.91
C LEU A 153 12.65 14.89 -19.51
N ARG A 154 13.79 14.22 -19.43
CA ARG A 154 15.04 14.67 -20.07
C ARG A 154 15.00 14.44 -21.57
N ALA A 155 14.61 13.24 -22.00
CA ALA A 155 14.48 12.89 -23.41
C ALA A 155 13.52 13.84 -24.16
N LEU A 156 12.42 14.27 -23.53
CA LEU A 156 11.52 15.27 -24.12
C LEU A 156 12.19 16.63 -24.36
N ARG A 157 13.10 17.06 -23.48
CA ARG A 157 13.87 18.31 -23.64
C ARG A 157 15.04 18.18 -24.63
N ASP A 158 15.54 16.96 -24.82
CA ASP A 158 16.58 16.70 -25.82
C ASP A 158 15.98 16.64 -27.23
N LEU A 159 14.77 16.07 -27.36
CA LEU A 159 14.07 15.94 -28.64
C LEU A 159 13.36 17.23 -29.07
N TYR A 160 12.79 17.97 -28.11
CA TYR A 160 12.13 19.24 -28.36
C TYR A 160 12.91 20.35 -27.67
N GLU A 161 13.07 21.49 -28.34
CA GLU A 161 13.57 22.70 -27.70
C GLU A 161 12.70 23.09 -26.50
N ASP A 162 13.32 23.68 -25.45
CA ASP A 162 12.57 24.11 -24.26
C ASP A 162 11.40 25.01 -24.69
N PRO A 163 10.15 24.73 -24.28
CA PRO A 163 8.98 25.47 -24.72
C PRO A 163 9.08 26.99 -24.52
N ARG A 164 9.89 27.46 -23.57
CA ARG A 164 10.15 28.90 -23.36
C ARG A 164 10.98 29.48 -24.48
N ILE A 165 12.06 28.79 -24.86
CA ILE A 165 12.93 29.19 -25.98
C ILE A 165 12.15 29.12 -27.30
N THR A 166 11.39 28.05 -27.51
CA THR A 166 10.53 27.91 -28.69
C THR A 166 9.51 29.04 -28.78
N ARG A 167 8.88 29.40 -27.66
CA ARG A 167 7.93 30.51 -27.61
C ARG A 167 8.58 31.84 -27.94
N GLU A 168 9.74 32.14 -27.35
CA GLU A 168 10.51 33.36 -27.65
C GLU A 168 10.85 33.46 -29.14
N ARG A 169 11.35 32.37 -29.75
CA ARG A 169 11.67 32.34 -31.18
C ARG A 169 10.44 32.58 -32.05
N ILE A 170 9.30 31.96 -31.74
CA ILE A 170 8.06 32.13 -32.52
C ILE A 170 7.53 33.57 -32.39
N THR A 171 7.61 34.18 -31.21
CA THR A 171 7.14 35.56 -30.99
C THR A 171 8.08 36.64 -31.54
N ALA A 172 9.32 36.28 -31.85
CA ALA A 172 10.31 37.18 -32.45
C ALA A 172 10.27 37.17 -33.99
N LEU A 173 9.41 36.34 -34.60
CA LEU A 173 9.05 36.33 -36.02
C LEU A 173 7.79 37.16 -36.26
#